data_AF-A0A1Q4VIJ0-F1
#
_entry.id   AF-A0A1Q4VIJ0-F1
#
_cell.length_a   1.000
_cell.length_b   1.000
_cell.length_c   1.000
_cell.angle_alpha   90.00
_cell.angle_beta   90.00
_cell.angle_gamma   90.00
#
_symmetry.space_group_name_H-M   'P 1'
#
loop_
_entity.id
_entity.type
_entity.pdbx_description
1 polymer ?
#
loop_
_entity_poly.entity_id
_entity_poly.type
_entity_poly.pdbx_seq_one_letter_code
_entity_poly.pdbx_strand_id
1 'polypeptide(L)'
;MGEKRTPLSDRWFLDQIAIVAQQFLRSQPDSQVPDDPGAPDVPGAPGAPGAPRRFGHEDLTARAARLSAQRARLEQEEAALQADVERLNHANRGATGPAPQSARTGNAPEPDTGGLGADDLTLTEAGRIRRAYKITEAALPRLVLEAAADGLEAPAIARDLAVTPSYVYRILRERVRYSWRLDVRDGGTWAVRSSGQDVVARALGSDTRLAEQLLAESGADRVLLWEGARTADTKAALDLTRPERA
;
A
#
# COMPACT_ATOMS: atom_id res chain seq x y z
N MET A 1 -26.97 -9.17 18.64
CA MET A 1 -26.89 -8.80 17.21
C MET A 1 -25.69 -7.89 17.05
N GLY A 2 -24.60 -8.38 16.45
CA GLY A 2 -23.39 -7.59 16.23
C GLY A 2 -23.44 -6.98 14.83
N GLU A 3 -23.31 -5.65 14.74
CA GLU A 3 -23.15 -4.94 13.47
C GLU A 3 -21.91 -5.48 12.75
N LYS A 4 -22.10 -6.01 11.54
CA LYS A 4 -21.00 -6.42 10.66
C LYS A 4 -20.36 -5.14 10.12
N ARG A 5 -19.30 -4.65 10.78
CA ARG A 5 -18.48 -3.54 10.28
C ARG A 5 -17.89 -3.94 8.93
N THR A 6 -18.21 -3.16 7.90
CA THR A 6 -17.72 -3.36 6.53
C THR A 6 -16.26 -2.91 6.47
N PRO A 7 -15.33 -3.65 5.85
CA PRO A 7 -13.89 -3.35 5.85
C PRO A 7 -13.53 -1.98 5.25
N LEU A 8 -14.43 -1.41 4.43
CA LEU A 8 -14.31 -0.05 3.88
C LEU A 8 -14.45 1.07 4.92
N SER A 9 -14.97 0.76 6.10
CA SER A 9 -15.10 1.71 7.22
C SER A 9 -14.02 1.52 8.30
N ASP A 10 -13.14 0.53 8.13
CA ASP A 10 -12.05 0.30 9.08
C ASP A 10 -10.90 1.27 8.78
N ARG A 11 -10.63 2.16 9.75
CA ARG A 11 -9.50 3.12 9.69
C ARG A 11 -8.18 2.44 9.33
N TRP A 12 -7.98 1.21 9.78
CA TRP A 12 -6.81 0.41 9.47
C TRP A 12 -6.63 0.16 7.96
N PHE A 13 -7.71 -0.10 7.22
CA PHE A 13 -7.66 -0.35 5.78
C PHE A 13 -7.29 0.92 5.00
N LEU A 14 -7.86 2.06 5.40
CA LEU A 14 -7.51 3.36 4.82
C LEU A 14 -6.06 3.77 5.13
N ASP A 15 -5.58 3.50 6.34
CA ASP A 15 -4.18 3.73 6.72
C ASP A 15 -3.21 2.86 5.92
N GLN A 16 -3.56 1.59 5.65
CA GLN A 16 -2.75 0.70 4.80
C GLN A 16 -2.67 1.19 3.34
N ILE A 17 -3.77 1.68 2.77
CA ILE A 17 -3.77 2.28 1.43
C ILE A 17 -2.86 3.52 1.39
N ALA A 18 -2.93 4.37 2.42
CA ALA A 18 -2.10 5.56 2.51
C ALA A 18 -0.59 5.22 2.59
N ILE A 19 -0.23 4.20 3.36
CA ILE A 19 1.18 3.75 3.50
C ILE A 19 1.72 3.23 2.15
N VAL A 20 0.96 2.40 1.44
CA VAL A 20 1.39 1.87 0.13
C VAL A 20 1.48 2.98 -0.92
N ALA A 21 0.55 3.92 -0.93
CA ALA A 21 0.59 5.07 -1.83
C ALA A 21 1.82 5.96 -1.58
N GLN A 22 2.20 6.19 -0.32
CA GLN A 22 3.39 6.95 0.03
C GLN A 22 4.69 6.23 -0.37
N GLN A 23 4.77 4.91 -0.22
CA GLN A 23 5.93 4.13 -0.67
C GLN A 23 6.09 4.19 -2.19
N PHE A 24 4.99 4.14 -2.94
CA PHE A 24 5.02 4.25 -4.39
C PHE A 24 5.46 5.64 -4.86
N LEU A 25 4.97 6.71 -4.23
CA LEU A 25 5.39 8.08 -4.54
C LEU A 25 6.89 8.32 -4.27
N ARG A 26 7.43 7.74 -3.20
CA ARG A 26 8.88 7.81 -2.89
C ARG A 26 9.75 7.01 -3.85
N SER A 27 9.19 6.04 -4.56
CA SER A 27 9.92 5.15 -5.46
C SER A 27 9.95 5.65 -6.91
N GLN A 28 9.28 6.76 -7.22
CA GLN A 28 9.39 7.37 -8.54
C GLN A 28 10.69 8.19 -8.61
N PRO A 29 11.61 7.91 -9.55
CA PRO A 29 12.79 8.74 -9.75
C PRO A 29 12.36 10.14 -10.20
N ASP A 30 12.88 11.18 -9.54
CA ASP A 30 12.69 12.57 -9.92
C ASP A 30 13.00 12.73 -11.41
N SER A 31 11.99 13.02 -12.22
CA SER A 31 12.18 13.44 -13.60
C SER A 31 12.65 14.89 -13.60
N GLN A 32 13.91 15.11 -13.19
CA GLN A 32 14.61 16.34 -13.52
C GLN A 32 15.04 16.24 -14.98
N VAL A 33 14.30 16.96 -15.83
CA VAL A 33 14.76 17.33 -17.17
C VAL A 33 15.98 18.25 -16.97
N PRO A 34 17.16 17.94 -17.52
CA PRO A 34 18.30 18.83 -17.42
C PRO A 34 18.08 20.00 -18.40
N ASP A 35 17.96 21.21 -17.85
CA ASP A 35 18.18 22.43 -18.63
C ASP A 35 19.66 22.51 -18.99
N ASP A 36 19.94 22.57 -20.29
CA ASP A 36 21.26 22.74 -20.88
C ASP A 36 21.43 24.21 -21.31
N PRO A 37 22.19 25.04 -20.56
CA PRO A 37 22.67 26.31 -21.08
C PRO A 37 24.13 26.18 -21.52
N GLY A 38 24.37 26.49 -22.79
CA GLY A 38 25.64 26.36 -23.46
C GLY A 38 26.82 27.15 -22.88
N ALA A 39 28.00 26.57 -23.12
CA ALA A 39 29.39 27.05 -23.16
C ALA A 39 29.65 28.57 -23.29
N PRO A 40 30.85 29.12 -22.93
CA PRO A 40 32.16 28.44 -23.02
C PRO A 40 33.18 28.68 -21.89
N ASP A 41 34.06 27.69 -21.69
CA ASP A 41 35.28 27.78 -20.89
C ASP A 41 36.47 28.27 -21.76
N VAL A 42 37.19 29.25 -21.23
CA VAL A 42 38.53 29.67 -21.68
C VAL A 42 39.53 29.22 -20.61
N PRO A 43 40.62 28.49 -20.94
CA PRO A 43 41.58 28.05 -19.94
C PRO A 43 42.70 29.09 -19.76
N GLY A 44 42.92 29.55 -18.53
CA GLY A 44 43.96 30.53 -18.22
C GLY A 44 44.45 30.53 -16.78
N ALA A 45 45.65 29.95 -16.63
CA ALA A 45 46.70 30.27 -15.65
C ALA A 45 46.71 29.61 -14.23
N PRO A 46 47.89 29.12 -13.78
CA PRO A 46 48.14 28.57 -12.45
C PRO A 46 48.69 29.64 -11.47
N GLY A 47 48.30 29.58 -10.19
CA GLY A 47 48.80 30.54 -9.20
C GLY A 47 48.49 30.23 -7.74
N ALA A 48 49.46 29.58 -7.10
CA ALA A 48 49.88 29.71 -5.69
C ALA A 48 48.99 29.19 -4.52
N PRO A 49 49.65 28.78 -3.40
CA PRO A 49 49.06 27.98 -2.33
C PRO A 49 48.75 28.80 -1.06
N GLY A 50 47.74 28.35 -0.31
CA GLY A 50 47.62 28.70 1.12
C GLY A 50 46.34 29.44 1.49
N ALA A 51 45.31 28.68 1.88
CA ALA A 51 44.36 29.08 2.91
C ALA A 51 43.74 27.82 3.52
N PRO A 52 43.78 27.62 4.85
CA PRO A 52 43.07 26.52 5.48
C PRO A 52 41.57 26.77 5.38
N ARG A 53 40.91 25.86 4.67
CA ARG A 53 39.46 25.66 4.61
C ARG A 53 38.87 25.63 6.03
N ARG A 54 38.29 26.74 6.49
CA ARG A 54 37.31 26.75 7.60
C ARG A 54 36.00 26.17 7.08
N PHE A 55 35.94 24.85 6.94
CA PHE A 55 34.67 24.13 6.81
C PHE A 55 34.26 23.69 8.22
N GLY A 56 33.03 24.00 8.64
CA GLY A 56 32.44 23.20 9.71
C GLY A 56 31.25 23.76 10.48
N HIS A 57 31.05 25.07 10.60
CA HIS A 57 30.05 25.57 11.57
C HIS A 57 28.96 26.52 11.04
N GLU A 58 29.18 27.28 9.96
CA GLU A 58 28.16 28.20 9.43
C GLU A 58 27.06 27.49 8.60
N ASP A 59 27.32 26.28 8.10
CA ASP A 59 26.35 25.52 7.31
C ASP A 59 25.30 24.78 8.16
N LEU A 60 25.61 24.48 9.43
CA LEU A 60 24.71 23.71 10.29
C LEU A 60 23.49 24.54 10.74
N THR A 61 23.70 25.81 11.06
CA THR A 61 22.63 26.76 11.41
C THR A 61 21.77 27.09 10.20
N ALA A 62 22.37 27.30 9.01
CA ALA A 62 21.62 27.52 7.78
C ALA A 62 20.78 26.29 7.39
N ARG A 63 21.32 25.07 7.56
CA ARG A 63 20.60 23.82 7.32
C ARG A 63 19.48 23.58 8.35
N ALA A 64 19.73 23.89 9.63
CA ALA A 64 18.71 23.82 10.67
C ALA A 64 17.56 24.81 10.42
N ALA A 65 17.86 26.04 9.98
CA ALA A 65 16.85 27.02 9.62
C ALA A 65 15.99 26.56 8.43
N ARG A 66 16.60 25.95 7.41
CA ARG A 66 15.86 25.39 6.25
C ARG A 66 14.95 24.23 6.66
N LEU A 67 15.44 23.32 7.51
CA LEU A 67 14.62 22.21 8.02
C LEU A 67 13.48 22.70 8.92
N SER A 68 13.73 23.73 9.74
CA SER A 68 12.68 24.34 10.56
C SER A 68 11.63 25.04 9.71
N ALA A 69 12.02 25.77 8.66
CA ALA A 69 11.08 26.39 7.73
C ALA A 69 10.26 25.36 6.95
N GLN A 70 10.90 24.25 6.54
CA GLN A 70 10.21 23.13 5.89
C GLN A 70 9.19 22.47 6.82
N ARG A 71 9.55 22.28 8.10
CA ARG A 71 8.64 21.73 9.10
C ARG A 71 7.44 22.64 9.35
N ALA A 72 7.67 23.95 9.49
CA ALA A 72 6.59 24.92 9.68
C ALA A 72 5.61 24.93 8.49
N ARG A 73 6.11 24.77 7.26
CA ARG A 73 5.27 24.69 6.06
C ARG A 73 4.41 23.43 6.04
N LEU A 74 4.97 22.28 6.41
CA LEU A 74 4.23 21.02 6.52
C LEU A 74 3.17 21.07 7.61
N GLU A 75 3.48 21.68 8.76
CA GLU A 75 2.54 21.84 9.88
C GLU A 75 1.37 22.77 9.50
N GLN A 76 1.63 23.79 8.68
CA GLN A 76 0.59 24.66 8.13
C GLN A 76 -0.29 23.95 7.10
N GLU A 77 0.28 23.09 6.25
CA GLU A 77 -0.47 22.26 5.30
C GLU A 77 -1.33 21.22 6.04
N GLU A 78 -0.82 20.61 7.10
CA GLU A 78 -1.57 19.68 7.95
C GLU A 78 -2.75 20.38 8.65
N ALA A 79 -2.52 21.58 9.19
CA ALA A 79 -3.60 22.38 9.79
C ALA A 79 -4.68 22.76 8.76
N ALA A 80 -4.30 23.05 7.52
CA ALA A 80 -5.25 23.36 6.44
C ALA A 80 -6.09 22.14 6.04
N LEU A 81 -5.46 20.95 5.93
CA LEU A 81 -6.16 19.70 5.65
C LEU A 81 -7.11 19.31 6.78
N GLN A 82 -6.69 19.50 8.04
CA GLN A 82 -7.52 19.23 9.21
C GLN A 82 -8.77 20.14 9.23
N ALA A 83 -8.60 21.43 8.93
CA ALA A 83 -9.71 22.38 8.84
C ALA A 83 -10.70 22.02 7.72
N ASP A 84 -10.20 21.48 6.60
CA ASP A 84 -11.05 21.06 5.48
C ASP A 84 -11.84 19.78 5.79
N VAL A 85 -11.21 18.83 6.49
CA VAL A 85 -11.88 17.63 7.02
C VAL A 85 -12.96 18.00 8.03
N GLU A 86 -12.69 18.95 8.92
CA GLU A 86 -13.69 19.47 9.87
C GLU A 86 -14.86 20.14 9.14
N ARG A 87 -14.58 20.94 8.10
CA ARG A 87 -15.61 21.58 7.27
C ARG A 87 -16.50 20.55 6.57
N LEU A 88 -15.91 19.50 6.00
CA LEU A 88 -16.64 18.39 5.37
C LEU A 88 -17.50 17.62 6.40
N ASN A 89 -16.97 17.36 7.59
CA ASN A 89 -17.71 16.71 8.66
C ASN A 89 -18.88 17.56 9.18
N HIS A 90 -18.72 18.89 9.24
CA HIS A 90 -19.78 19.82 9.62
C HIS A 90 -20.86 19.95 8.55
N ALA A 91 -20.49 19.98 7.26
CA ALA A 91 -21.44 19.97 6.15
C ALA A 91 -22.30 18.70 6.15
N ASN A 92 -21.70 17.54 6.45
CA ASN A 92 -22.41 16.27 6.52
C ASN A 92 -23.41 16.18 7.69
N ARG A 93 -23.19 16.94 8.79
CA ARG A 93 -24.13 17.01 9.92
C ARG A 93 -25.27 18.01 9.72
N GLY A 94 -25.15 18.95 8.78
CA GLY A 94 -26.18 19.96 8.50
C GLY A 94 -27.33 19.46 7.61
N ALA A 95 -27.18 18.31 6.96
CA ALA A 95 -28.12 17.79 5.95
C ALA A 95 -29.22 16.87 6.54
N THR A 96 -29.53 16.95 7.83
CA THR A 96 -30.61 16.16 8.47
C THR A 96 -31.85 17.01 8.71
N GLY A 97 -32.72 17.10 7.69
CA GLY A 97 -34.08 17.65 7.74
C GLY A 97 -35.06 16.74 6.98
N PRO A 98 -36.36 16.73 7.32
CA PRO A 98 -37.15 15.50 7.40
C PRO A 98 -37.64 14.95 6.05
N ALA A 99 -37.76 13.62 6.03
CA ALA A 99 -38.17 12.78 4.91
C ALA A 99 -39.52 13.15 4.27
N PRO A 100 -39.73 12.72 3.01
CA PRO A 100 -41.02 12.17 2.60
C PRO A 100 -40.91 10.66 2.34
N GLN A 101 -41.87 9.93 2.90
CA GLN A 101 -42.17 8.57 2.51
C GLN A 101 -42.71 8.56 1.07
N SER A 102 -42.21 7.66 0.24
CA SER A 102 -43.05 7.04 -0.79
C SER A 102 -42.48 5.68 -1.19
N ALA A 103 -43.30 4.65 -1.00
CA ALA A 103 -43.01 3.28 -1.37
C ALA A 103 -43.05 3.09 -2.91
N ARG A 104 -42.07 2.38 -3.48
CA ARG A 104 -42.27 1.49 -4.64
C ARG A 104 -41.06 0.59 -4.90
N THR A 105 -41.31 -0.71 -4.70
CA THR A 105 -40.78 -1.89 -5.42
C THR A 105 -39.52 -1.76 -6.28
N GLY A 106 -38.50 -2.51 -5.88
CA GLY A 106 -37.68 -3.34 -6.77
C GLY A 106 -36.73 -2.59 -7.70
N ASN A 107 -35.56 -2.20 -7.18
CA ASN A 107 -34.27 -2.29 -7.85
C ASN A 107 -33.19 -2.21 -6.77
N ALA A 108 -32.11 -2.98 -6.93
CA ALA A 108 -30.98 -2.98 -6.02
C ALA A 108 -30.44 -1.55 -5.82
N PRO A 109 -30.11 -1.12 -4.59
CA PRO A 109 -29.53 0.20 -4.38
C PRO A 109 -28.21 0.28 -5.15
N GLU A 110 -28.14 1.21 -6.11
CA GLU A 110 -26.86 1.66 -6.64
C GLU A 110 -26.00 2.15 -5.47
N PRO A 111 -24.69 1.89 -5.48
CA PRO A 111 -23.80 2.48 -4.51
C PRO A 111 -23.89 4.00 -4.62
N ASP A 112 -24.41 4.63 -3.57
CA ASP A 112 -24.54 6.07 -3.42
C ASP A 112 -23.14 6.69 -3.54
N THR A 113 -22.80 7.11 -4.75
CA THR A 113 -21.48 7.61 -5.13
C THR A 113 -21.39 9.07 -4.70
N GLY A 114 -21.57 9.31 -3.39
CA GLY A 114 -21.54 10.61 -2.71
C GLY A 114 -21.62 11.83 -3.62
N GLY A 115 -22.78 12.07 -4.26
CA GLY A 115 -23.13 13.32 -4.94
C GLY A 115 -22.20 13.84 -6.06
N LEU A 116 -21.14 13.14 -6.46
CA LEU A 116 -20.27 13.59 -7.56
C LEU A 116 -20.92 13.20 -8.88
N GLY A 117 -21.77 14.08 -9.39
CA GLY A 117 -22.29 13.97 -10.75
C GLY A 117 -21.13 13.92 -11.75
N ALA A 118 -21.24 13.09 -12.79
CA ALA A 118 -20.21 12.97 -13.82
C ALA A 118 -19.85 14.32 -14.47
N ASP A 119 -20.80 15.27 -14.46
CA ASP A 119 -20.65 16.62 -15.00
C ASP A 119 -19.77 17.54 -14.14
N ASP A 120 -19.59 17.22 -12.85
CA ASP A 120 -18.76 18.00 -11.91
C ASP A 120 -17.31 17.48 -11.80
N LEU A 121 -17.00 16.39 -12.52
CA LEU A 121 -15.71 15.71 -12.39
C LEU A 121 -14.61 16.45 -13.17
N THR A 122 -13.75 17.15 -12.44
CA THR A 122 -12.58 17.79 -13.06
C THR A 122 -11.57 16.75 -13.59
N LEU A 123 -10.81 17.10 -14.63
CA LEU A 123 -9.77 16.21 -15.19
C LEU A 123 -8.75 15.75 -14.14
N THR A 124 -8.41 16.64 -13.20
CA THR A 124 -7.45 16.32 -12.12
C THR A 124 -8.02 15.28 -11.18
N GLU A 125 -9.30 15.39 -10.84
CA GLU A 125 -10.01 14.44 -9.99
C GLU A 125 -10.22 13.09 -10.69
N ALA A 126 -10.63 13.10 -11.96
CA ALA A 126 -10.69 11.90 -12.80
C ALA A 126 -9.33 11.17 -12.85
N GLY A 127 -8.23 11.92 -12.99
CA GLY A 127 -6.87 11.36 -12.94
C GLY A 127 -6.53 10.74 -11.59
N ARG A 128 -6.95 11.36 -10.48
CA ARG A 128 -6.77 10.82 -9.12
C ARG A 128 -7.55 9.52 -8.95
N ILE A 129 -8.83 9.50 -9.31
CA ILE A 129 -9.69 8.31 -9.27
C ILE A 129 -9.09 7.19 -10.11
N ARG A 130 -8.61 7.50 -11.32
CA ARG A 130 -8.00 6.50 -12.21
C ARG A 130 -6.75 5.85 -11.60
N ARG A 131 -5.89 6.62 -10.94
CA ARG A 131 -4.71 6.07 -10.25
C ARG A 131 -5.11 5.20 -9.06
N ALA A 132 -6.06 5.64 -8.24
CA ALA A 132 -6.60 4.86 -7.13
C ALA A 132 -7.22 3.53 -7.62
N TYR A 133 -8.01 3.58 -8.70
CA TYR A 133 -8.57 2.39 -9.34
C TYR A 133 -7.47 1.45 -9.81
N LYS A 134 -6.41 1.96 -10.46
CA LYS A 134 -5.30 1.13 -10.95
C LYS A 134 -4.54 0.42 -9.83
N ILE A 135 -4.33 1.09 -8.71
CA ILE A 135 -3.73 0.48 -7.51
C ILE A 135 -4.64 -0.64 -6.98
N THR A 136 -5.94 -0.36 -6.91
CA THR A 136 -6.94 -1.34 -6.44
C THR A 136 -7.02 -2.55 -7.37
N GLU A 137 -6.98 -2.33 -8.69
CA GLU A 137 -7.01 -3.38 -9.71
C GLU A 137 -5.84 -4.36 -9.56
N ALA A 138 -4.63 -3.86 -9.25
CA ALA A 138 -3.47 -4.71 -8.97
C ALA A 138 -3.63 -5.50 -7.66
N ALA A 139 -4.35 -4.96 -6.68
CA ALA A 139 -4.61 -5.60 -5.40
C ALA A 139 -5.78 -6.59 -5.42
N LEU A 140 -6.64 -6.58 -6.45
CA LEU A 140 -7.86 -7.40 -6.54
C LEU A 140 -7.63 -8.89 -6.25
N PRO A 141 -6.60 -9.56 -6.82
CA PRO A 141 -6.40 -10.99 -6.53
C PRO A 141 -6.16 -11.27 -5.05
N ARG A 142 -5.41 -10.39 -4.37
CA ARG A 142 -5.18 -10.50 -2.92
C ARG A 142 -6.50 -10.32 -2.18
N LEU A 143 -7.21 -9.22 -2.42
CA LEU A 143 -8.48 -8.89 -1.76
C LEU A 143 -9.53 -9.99 -1.89
N VAL A 144 -9.64 -10.60 -3.08
CA VAL A 144 -10.53 -11.75 -3.32
C VAL A 144 -10.16 -12.94 -2.42
N LEU A 145 -8.87 -13.27 -2.31
CA LEU A 145 -8.39 -14.37 -1.49
C LEU A 145 -8.53 -14.08 0.01
N GLU A 146 -8.41 -12.83 0.45
CA GLU A 146 -8.66 -12.45 1.86
C GLU A 146 -10.14 -12.60 2.20
N ALA A 147 -11.02 -12.02 1.39
CA ALA A 147 -12.46 -12.10 1.61
C ALA A 147 -12.96 -13.56 1.60
N ALA A 148 -12.41 -14.40 0.70
CA ALA A 148 -12.73 -15.83 0.69
C ALA A 148 -12.21 -16.56 1.95
N ALA A 149 -11.04 -16.19 2.46
CA ALA A 149 -10.52 -16.73 3.72
C ALA A 149 -11.37 -16.30 4.93
N ASP A 150 -12.00 -15.13 4.86
CA ASP A 150 -12.97 -14.64 5.85
C ASP A 150 -14.36 -15.28 5.69
N GLY A 151 -14.51 -16.21 4.74
CA GLY A 151 -15.75 -16.97 4.51
C GLY A 151 -16.79 -16.24 3.65
N LEU A 152 -16.41 -15.19 2.92
CA LEU A 152 -17.33 -14.55 1.97
C LEU A 152 -17.46 -15.42 0.71
N GLU A 153 -18.70 -15.56 0.25
CA GLU A 153 -19.02 -16.26 -0.99
C GLU A 153 -18.69 -15.40 -2.22
N ALA A 154 -18.31 -16.05 -3.32
CA ALA A 154 -17.86 -15.37 -4.54
C ALA A 154 -18.85 -14.30 -5.09
N PRO A 155 -20.19 -14.50 -5.07
CA PRO A 155 -21.13 -13.45 -5.48
C PRO A 155 -21.14 -12.22 -4.57
N ALA A 156 -20.88 -12.40 -3.26
CA ALA A 156 -20.77 -11.29 -2.32
C ALA A 156 -19.48 -10.50 -2.55
N ILE A 157 -18.34 -11.20 -2.68
CA ILE A 157 -17.05 -10.60 -3.03
C ILE A 157 -17.15 -9.80 -4.33
N ALA A 158 -17.80 -10.36 -5.35
CA ALA A 158 -17.99 -9.71 -6.64
C ALA A 158 -18.78 -8.40 -6.52
N ARG A 159 -19.85 -8.40 -5.71
CA ARG A 159 -20.66 -7.21 -5.43
C ARG A 159 -19.84 -6.14 -4.72
N ASP A 160 -19.14 -6.51 -3.66
CA ASP A 160 -18.39 -5.57 -2.81
C ASP A 160 -17.20 -4.94 -3.54
N LEU A 161 -16.55 -5.70 -4.44
CA LEU A 161 -15.43 -5.22 -5.25
C LEU A 161 -15.86 -4.64 -6.61
N ALA A 162 -17.16 -4.59 -6.89
CA ALA A 162 -17.71 -4.15 -8.19
C ALA A 162 -17.09 -4.87 -9.41
N VAL A 163 -16.91 -6.18 -9.31
CA VAL A 163 -16.40 -7.06 -10.40
C VAL A 163 -17.41 -8.16 -10.73
N THR A 164 -17.18 -8.91 -11.81
CA THR A 164 -18.07 -10.03 -12.16
C THR A 164 -17.79 -11.26 -11.29
N PRO A 165 -18.81 -12.07 -10.94
CA PRO A 165 -18.60 -13.33 -10.23
C PRO A 165 -17.63 -14.27 -10.97
N SER A 166 -17.70 -14.32 -12.30
CA SER A 166 -16.78 -15.11 -13.14
C SER A 166 -15.32 -14.72 -12.94
N TYR A 167 -15.03 -13.43 -12.74
CA TYR A 167 -13.69 -12.95 -12.43
C TYR A 167 -13.22 -13.48 -11.06
N VAL A 168 -14.07 -13.42 -10.05
CA VAL A 168 -13.79 -13.91 -8.69
C VAL A 168 -13.50 -15.42 -8.72
N TYR A 169 -14.37 -16.22 -9.34
CA TYR A 169 -14.14 -17.66 -9.47
C TYR A 169 -12.83 -18.00 -10.18
N ARG A 170 -12.49 -17.24 -11.23
CA ARG A 170 -11.22 -17.41 -11.93
C ARG A 170 -10.03 -17.19 -11.00
N ILE A 171 -10.04 -16.12 -10.21
CA ILE A 171 -8.96 -15.84 -9.24
C ILE A 171 -8.87 -16.96 -8.20
N LEU A 172 -9.97 -17.38 -7.60
CA LEU A 172 -9.99 -18.44 -6.58
C LEU A 172 -9.45 -19.77 -7.12
N ARG A 173 -9.69 -20.05 -8.40
CA ARG A 173 -9.18 -21.25 -9.08
C ARG A 173 -7.69 -21.15 -9.44
N GLU A 174 -7.24 -19.98 -9.90
CA GLU A 174 -5.92 -19.82 -10.53
C GLU A 174 -4.86 -19.25 -9.58
N ARG A 175 -5.24 -18.80 -8.38
CA ARG A 175 -4.35 -18.19 -7.41
C ARG A 175 -4.47 -18.88 -6.05
N VAL A 176 -3.42 -18.74 -5.26
CA VAL A 176 -3.38 -19.21 -3.89
C VAL A 176 -2.61 -18.19 -3.06
N ARG A 177 -3.10 -17.92 -1.84
CA ARG A 177 -2.42 -17.09 -0.86
C ARG A 177 -1.64 -18.00 0.06
N TYR A 178 -0.39 -17.66 0.31
CA TYR A 178 0.40 -18.26 1.37
C TYR A 178 0.71 -17.23 2.45
N SER A 179 0.62 -17.65 3.71
CA SER A 179 1.31 -16.98 4.81
C SER A 179 2.64 -17.71 5.02
N TRP A 180 3.71 -16.97 5.33
CA TRP A 180 5.03 -17.56 5.52
C TRP A 180 5.77 -16.98 6.73
N ARG A 181 6.70 -17.76 7.28
CA ARG A 181 7.61 -17.37 8.35
C ARG A 181 9.02 -17.85 8.00
N LEU A 182 9.99 -16.97 8.17
CA LEU A 182 11.40 -17.22 7.96
C LEU A 182 12.09 -17.30 9.32
N ASP A 183 12.82 -18.39 9.53
CA ASP A 183 13.55 -18.67 10.75
C ASP A 183 15.06 -18.75 10.44
N VAL A 184 15.88 -18.29 11.38
CA VAL A 184 17.35 -18.40 11.37
C VAL A 184 17.78 -19.26 12.54
N ARG A 185 18.86 -20.02 12.35
CA ARG A 185 19.44 -20.84 13.40
C ARG A 185 20.47 -20.03 14.18
N ASP A 186 20.18 -19.78 15.45
CA ASP A 186 21.08 -19.09 16.39
C ASP A 186 21.37 -19.98 17.59
N GLY A 187 22.63 -20.35 17.80
CA GLY A 187 23.07 -21.17 18.93
C GLY A 187 22.36 -22.53 19.06
N GLY A 188 21.88 -23.11 17.95
CA GLY A 188 21.11 -24.36 17.94
C GLY A 188 19.60 -24.19 18.18
N THR A 189 19.13 -22.96 18.37
CA THR A 189 17.71 -22.62 18.48
C THR A 189 17.21 -21.93 17.21
N TRP A 190 15.91 -22.06 16.92
CA TRP A 190 15.26 -21.35 15.82
C TRP A 190 14.74 -20.01 16.31
N ALA A 191 15.23 -18.92 15.72
CA ALA A 191 14.72 -17.57 15.95
C ALA A 191 13.92 -17.10 14.74
N VAL A 192 12.76 -16.49 14.98
CA VAL A 192 11.96 -15.90 13.91
C VAL A 192 12.67 -14.65 13.39
N ARG A 193 12.99 -14.64 12.10
CA ARG A 193 13.60 -13.50 11.42
C ARG A 193 12.55 -12.57 10.81
N SER A 194 11.59 -13.15 10.09
CA SER A 194 10.57 -12.39 9.36
C SER A 194 9.31 -13.23 9.13
N SER A 195 8.21 -12.57 8.82
CA SER A 195 6.97 -13.21 8.40
C SER A 195 6.22 -12.32 7.43
N GLY A 196 5.45 -12.93 6.54
CA GLY A 196 4.72 -12.19 5.52
C GLY A 196 3.70 -13.06 4.81
N GLN A 197 3.19 -12.53 3.71
CA GLN A 197 2.17 -13.18 2.90
C GLN A 197 2.41 -12.90 1.42
N ASP A 198 2.15 -13.90 0.59
CA ASP A 198 2.29 -13.80 -0.85
C ASP A 198 1.12 -14.44 -1.58
N VAL A 199 0.80 -13.93 -2.76
CA VAL A 199 -0.20 -14.49 -3.67
C VAL A 199 0.52 -14.98 -4.91
N VAL A 200 0.46 -16.29 -5.16
CA VAL A 200 1.13 -16.92 -6.31
C VAL A 200 0.11 -17.56 -7.24
N ALA A 201 0.53 -17.84 -8.47
CA ALA A 201 -0.25 -18.70 -9.36
C ALA A 201 -0.41 -20.10 -8.73
N ARG A 202 -1.61 -20.65 -8.78
CA ARG A 202 -1.88 -22.03 -8.37
C ARG A 202 -1.37 -22.96 -9.47
N ALA A 203 -0.15 -23.45 -9.29
CA ALA A 203 0.48 -24.46 -10.13
C ALA A 203 1.18 -25.51 -9.25
N LEU A 204 1.50 -26.67 -9.81
CA LEU A 204 2.27 -27.70 -9.09
C LEU A 204 3.61 -27.13 -8.61
N GLY A 205 3.96 -27.38 -7.34
CA GLY A 205 5.21 -26.92 -6.72
C GLY A 205 5.33 -25.40 -6.56
N SER A 206 4.21 -24.67 -6.51
CA SER A 206 4.25 -23.20 -6.31
C SER A 206 4.66 -22.82 -4.89
N ASP A 207 4.27 -23.63 -3.91
CA ASP A 207 4.74 -23.60 -2.53
C ASP A 207 6.27 -23.77 -2.45
N THR A 208 6.82 -24.80 -3.09
CA THR A 208 8.27 -25.05 -3.09
C THR A 208 9.04 -23.92 -3.76
N ARG A 209 8.58 -23.45 -4.94
CA ARG A 209 9.25 -22.32 -5.63
C ARG A 209 9.22 -21.03 -4.82
N LEU A 210 8.10 -20.73 -4.15
CA LEU A 210 8.00 -19.59 -3.25
C LEU A 210 8.95 -19.76 -2.04
N ALA A 211 8.99 -20.95 -1.45
CA ALA A 211 9.89 -21.28 -0.34
C ALA A 211 11.36 -21.06 -0.71
N GLU A 212 11.78 -21.59 -1.86
CA GLU A 212 13.15 -21.46 -2.37
C GLU A 212 13.51 -20.00 -2.65
N GLN A 213 12.60 -19.25 -3.28
CA GLN A 213 12.77 -17.82 -3.54
C GLN A 213 12.95 -17.04 -2.22
N LEU A 214 12.06 -17.24 -1.25
CA LEU A 214 12.14 -16.55 0.05
C LEU A 214 13.44 -16.86 0.79
N LEU A 215 13.89 -18.12 0.78
CA LEU A 215 15.18 -18.50 1.36
C LEU A 215 16.35 -17.83 0.62
N ALA A 216 16.32 -17.80 -0.71
CA ALA A 216 17.36 -17.18 -1.54
C ALA A 216 17.49 -15.68 -1.28
N GLU A 217 16.37 -14.95 -1.20
CA GLU A 217 16.34 -13.50 -1.03
C GLU A 217 16.66 -13.05 0.40
N SER A 218 16.17 -13.78 1.41
CA SER A 218 16.30 -13.37 2.81
C SER A 218 17.60 -13.84 3.48
N GLY A 219 18.22 -14.89 2.95
CA GLY A 219 19.31 -15.59 3.62
C GLY A 219 18.89 -16.30 4.92
N ALA A 220 17.60 -16.59 5.09
CA ALA A 220 17.11 -17.41 6.20
C ALA A 220 17.53 -18.88 6.05
N ASP A 221 17.48 -19.63 7.15
CA ASP A 221 17.88 -21.03 7.20
C ASP A 221 16.68 -21.97 7.02
N ARG A 222 15.48 -21.51 7.38
CA ARG A 222 14.24 -22.26 7.28
C ARG A 222 13.08 -21.36 6.89
N VAL A 223 12.16 -21.91 6.10
CA VAL A 223 10.89 -21.27 5.75
C VAL A 223 9.75 -22.22 6.07
N LEU A 224 8.74 -21.67 6.73
CA LEU A 224 7.46 -22.32 7.00
C LEU A 224 6.39 -21.63 6.16
N LEU A 225 5.60 -22.41 5.43
CA LEU A 225 4.47 -21.90 4.64
C LEU A 225 3.15 -22.53 5.07
N TRP A 226 2.10 -21.72 5.05
CA TRP A 226 0.71 -22.10 5.28
C TRP A 226 -0.13 -21.62 4.11
N GLU A 227 -0.99 -22.47 3.55
CA GLU A 227 -2.01 -22.01 2.60
C GLU A 227 -3.09 -21.22 3.36
N GLY A 228 -3.36 -19.99 2.91
CA GLY A 228 -4.29 -19.07 3.57
C GLY A 228 -3.70 -18.33 4.78
N ALA A 229 -4.57 -17.96 5.71
CA ALA A 229 -4.19 -17.26 6.93
C ALA A 229 -3.58 -18.22 7.96
N ARG A 230 -2.45 -17.84 8.57
CA ARG A 230 -1.85 -18.61 9.67
C ARG A 230 -2.71 -18.44 10.92
N THR A 231 -3.22 -19.55 11.47
CA THR A 231 -3.75 -19.59 12.84
C THR A 231 -2.73 -20.21 13.79
N ALA A 232 -2.86 -19.95 15.10
CA ALA A 232 -1.87 -20.38 16.11
C ALA A 232 -1.62 -21.90 16.12
N ASP A 233 -2.64 -22.68 15.79
CA ASP A 233 -2.63 -24.15 15.91
C ASP A 233 -2.39 -24.88 14.57
N THR A 234 -2.30 -24.13 13.46
CA THR A 234 -2.18 -24.77 12.14
C THR A 234 -0.73 -25.17 11.87
N LYS A 235 -0.52 -26.46 11.54
CA LYS A 235 0.77 -26.97 11.07
C LYS A 235 1.11 -26.36 9.70
N ALA A 236 2.38 -26.03 9.49
CA ALA A 236 2.84 -25.56 8.18
C ALA A 236 2.58 -26.64 7.11
N ALA A 237 2.07 -26.21 5.97
CA ALA A 237 1.88 -27.05 4.79
C ALA A 237 3.24 -27.45 4.18
N LEU A 238 4.22 -26.55 4.23
CA LEU A 238 5.60 -26.80 3.83
C LEU A 238 6.57 -26.31 4.90
N ASP A 239 7.58 -27.13 5.15
CA ASP A 239 8.69 -26.86 6.05
C ASP A 239 9.99 -27.17 5.29
N LEU A 240 10.62 -26.12 4.76
CA LEU A 240 11.82 -26.24 3.95
C LEU A 240 13.00 -25.63 4.71
N THR A 241 14.03 -26.44 4.94
CA THR A 241 15.28 -26.02 5.58
C THR A 241 16.39 -26.04 4.54
N ARG A 242 17.22 -24.99 4.50
CA ARG A 242 18.39 -24.94 3.63
C ARG A 242 19.39 -26.04 4.09
N PRO A 243 19.97 -26.81 3.15
CA PRO A 243 21.02 -27.76 3.51
C PRO A 243 22.20 -27.00 4.14
N GLU A 244 22.76 -27.53 5.22
CA GLU A 244 23.98 -26.98 5.82
C GLU A 244 25.07 -26.91 4.75
N ARG A 245 25.64 -25.72 4.53
CA ARG A 245 26.81 -25.57 3.65
C ARG A 245 27.96 -26.31 4.32
N ALA A 246 28.30 -27.49 3.78
CA ALA A 246 29.49 -28.26 4.14
C ALA A 246 30.78 -27.50 3.79
#